data_AF-A0A150FTH0-F1
#
_entry.id   AF-A0A150FTH0-F1
#
_cell.length_a   1.000
_cell.length_b   1.000
_cell.length_c   1.000
_cell.angle_alpha   90.00
_cell.angle_beta   90.00
_cell.angle_gamma   90.00
#
_symmetry.space_group_name_H-M   'P 1'
#
loop_
_entity.id
_entity.type
_entity.pdbx_description
1 polymer ?
#
loop_
_entity_poly.entity_id
_entity_poly.type
_entity_poly.pdbx_seq_one_letter_code
_entity_poly.pdbx_strand_id
1 'polypeptide(L)'
;MMSSLSEWGSVAVPGMKPAMVFVADLQCMSEWVLIQELNPILEQRGLERVEFIDKALSKLKAKYLCEAVKEEMLEVLADFFTAKTGSKEVALAAMREWPLVTAWRRQRVALASPWCASKIDRATLESLKQQVQQAEPYAPVRNAAMVLIGAAEKMIAET
;
A
#
# COMPACT_ATOMS: atom_id res chain seq x y z
N MET A 1 -16.35 22.43 7.55
CA MET A 1 -16.11 22.60 6.10
C MET A 1 -15.55 21.29 5.60
N MET A 2 -16.23 20.62 4.65
CA MET A 2 -15.70 19.42 4.01
C MET A 2 -14.62 19.88 3.03
N SER A 3 -13.34 19.61 3.34
CA SER A 3 -12.25 19.73 2.38
C SER A 3 -12.56 18.76 1.25
N SER A 4 -13.09 19.26 0.14
CA SER A 4 -13.40 18.42 -1.00
C SER A 4 -12.08 17.84 -1.52
N LEU A 5 -12.06 16.56 -1.90
CA LEU A 5 -10.90 15.91 -2.53
C LEU A 5 -10.44 16.59 -3.83
N SER A 6 -11.15 17.62 -4.31
CA SER A 6 -10.65 18.51 -5.36
C SER A 6 -9.46 19.38 -4.92
N GLU A 7 -9.28 19.59 -3.60
CA GLU A 7 -8.14 20.29 -3.00
C GLU A 7 -6.94 19.38 -2.74
N TRP A 8 -7.13 18.05 -2.82
CA TRP A 8 -6.00 17.17 -3.02
C TRP A 8 -5.52 17.41 -4.44
N GLY A 9 -4.55 18.32 -4.53
CA GLY A 9 -3.96 18.82 -5.76
C GLY A 9 -3.68 17.68 -6.71
N SER A 10 -4.62 17.46 -7.61
CA SER A 10 -4.43 16.77 -8.88
C SER A 10 -3.45 17.62 -9.66
N VAL A 11 -2.16 17.48 -9.34
CA VAL A 11 -1.16 17.62 -10.39
C VAL A 11 -1.57 16.56 -11.39
N ALA A 12 -2.19 17.00 -12.49
CA ALA A 12 -2.59 16.11 -13.55
C ALA A 12 -1.33 15.38 -14.02
N VAL A 13 -1.25 14.09 -13.74
CA VAL A 13 -0.14 13.27 -14.19
C VAL A 13 -0.53 12.67 -15.54
N PRO A 14 0.20 12.96 -16.62
CA PRO A 14 -0.13 12.43 -17.93
C PRO A 14 -0.32 10.91 -17.92
N GLY A 15 -1.47 10.45 -18.42
CA GLY A 15 -1.80 9.02 -18.49
C GLY A 15 -2.26 8.39 -17.18
N MET A 16 -2.48 9.15 -16.10
CA MET A 16 -3.03 8.63 -14.85
C MET A 16 -4.41 9.20 -14.55
N LYS A 17 -5.35 8.32 -14.16
CA LYS A 17 -6.64 8.74 -13.60
C LYS A 17 -6.42 9.27 -12.18
N PRO A 18 -7.28 10.17 -11.67
CA PRO A 18 -7.16 10.69 -10.31
C PRO A 18 -6.99 9.58 -9.26
N ALA A 19 -7.83 8.55 -9.28
CA ALA A 19 -7.74 7.41 -8.36
C ALA A 19 -6.35 6.73 -8.34
N MET A 20 -5.67 6.66 -9.49
CA MET A 20 -4.31 6.09 -9.58
C MET A 20 -3.29 6.98 -8.89
N VAL A 21 -3.37 8.29 -9.14
CA VAL A 21 -2.50 9.31 -8.52
C VAL A 21 -2.66 9.26 -7.01
N PHE A 22 -3.90 9.17 -6.52
CA PHE A 22 -4.21 9.06 -5.09
C PHE A 22 -3.59 7.83 -4.44
N VAL A 23 -3.81 6.65 -5.00
CA VAL A 23 -3.27 5.39 -4.44
C VAL A 23 -1.73 5.41 -4.47
N ALA A 24 -1.14 5.99 -5.51
CA ALA A 24 0.31 6.17 -5.63
C ALA A 24 0.88 7.11 -4.56
N ASP A 25 0.25 8.26 -4.34
CA ASP A 25 0.65 9.21 -3.29
C ASP A 25 0.44 8.62 -1.90
N LEU A 26 -0.65 7.87 -1.69
CA LEU A 26 -0.90 7.12 -0.45
C LEU A 26 0.20 6.09 -0.18
N GLN A 27 0.61 5.30 -1.19
CA GLN A 27 1.71 4.35 -1.04
C GLN A 27 3.03 5.06 -0.69
N CYS A 28 3.35 6.19 -1.34
CA CYS A 28 4.56 6.95 -1.02
C CYS A 28 4.61 7.38 0.44
N MET A 29 3.45 7.71 1.01
CA MET A 29 3.33 8.21 2.36
C MET A 29 3.24 7.13 3.42
N SER A 30 2.54 6.02 3.18
CA SER A 30 2.23 5.04 4.22
C SER A 30 2.98 3.72 4.14
N GLU A 31 3.70 3.44 3.04
CA GLU A 31 4.46 2.20 2.89
C GLU A 31 5.54 2.04 3.96
N TRP A 32 6.16 3.12 4.43
CA TRP A 32 7.19 3.03 5.48
C TRP A 32 6.64 2.47 6.80
N VAL A 33 5.38 2.74 7.16
CA VAL A 33 4.75 2.16 8.36
C VAL A 33 4.63 0.65 8.22
N LEU A 34 4.17 0.19 7.06
CA LEU A 34 4.07 -1.24 6.78
C LEU A 34 5.45 -1.92 6.86
N ILE A 35 6.50 -1.24 6.44
CA ILE A 35 7.88 -1.74 6.50
C ILE A 35 8.42 -1.78 7.94
N GLN A 36 8.08 -0.79 8.77
CA GLN A 36 8.42 -0.80 10.21
C GLN A 36 7.75 -1.95 10.95
N GLU A 37 6.53 -2.33 10.54
CA GLU A 37 5.80 -3.44 11.14
C GLU A 37 6.23 -4.81 10.59
N LEU A 38 6.53 -4.91 9.28
CA LEU A 38 6.89 -6.17 8.64
C LEU A 38 8.30 -6.63 8.98
N ASN A 39 9.29 -5.72 8.99
CA ASN A 39 10.69 -6.10 9.17
C ASN A 39 10.99 -6.84 10.49
N PRO A 40 10.42 -6.45 11.66
CA PRO A 40 10.57 -7.22 12.88
C PRO A 40 10.05 -8.67 12.76
N ILE A 41 8.95 -8.88 12.03
CA ILE A 41 8.37 -10.22 11.82
C ILE A 41 9.30 -11.05 10.93
N LEU A 42 9.84 -10.45 9.86
CA LEU A 42 10.83 -11.10 8.99
C LEU A 42 12.07 -11.52 9.79
N GLU A 43 12.64 -10.62 10.59
CA GLU A 43 13.83 -10.90 11.41
C GLU A 43 13.59 -12.03 12.42
N GLN A 44 12.43 -12.05 13.08
CA GLN A 44 12.05 -13.12 14.02
C GLN A 44 11.98 -14.50 13.36
N ARG A 45 11.69 -14.56 12.06
CA ARG A 45 11.66 -15.79 11.25
C ARG A 45 12.98 -16.07 10.54
N GLY A 46 14.04 -15.30 10.83
CA GLY A 46 15.36 -15.46 10.18
C GLY A 46 15.39 -15.01 8.73
N LEU A 47 14.41 -14.20 8.29
CA LEU A 47 14.32 -13.66 6.94
C LEU A 47 14.99 -12.28 6.86
N GLU A 48 15.54 -11.96 5.69
CA GLU A 48 16.12 -10.65 5.43
C GLU A 48 15.06 -9.54 5.45
N ARG A 49 15.42 -8.41 6.06
CA ARG A 49 14.65 -7.16 5.97
C ARG A 49 14.44 -6.72 4.51
N VAL A 50 13.37 -5.97 4.30
CA VAL A 50 13.05 -5.33 3.03
C VAL A 50 12.82 -3.83 3.19
N GLU A 51 13.06 -3.10 2.10
CA GLU A 51 12.84 -1.66 2.03
C GLU A 51 11.44 -1.31 1.52
N PHE A 52 10.84 -2.22 0.72
CA PHE A 52 9.53 -2.06 0.10
C PHE A 52 8.80 -3.40 0.07
N ILE A 53 7.47 -3.35 0.15
CA ILE A 53 6.63 -4.56 0.12
C ILE A 53 6.76 -5.26 -1.25
N ASP A 54 6.86 -4.49 -2.34
CA ASP A 54 7.10 -5.02 -3.69
C ASP A 54 8.41 -5.83 -3.80
N LYS A 55 9.44 -5.48 -3.01
CA LYS A 55 10.70 -6.24 -2.96
C LYS A 55 10.49 -7.61 -2.33
N ALA A 56 9.72 -7.69 -1.24
CA ALA A 56 9.34 -8.96 -0.62
C ALA A 56 8.50 -9.84 -1.58
N LEU A 57 7.48 -9.24 -2.20
CA LEU A 57 6.62 -9.95 -3.17
C LEU A 57 7.40 -10.39 -4.42
N SER A 58 8.37 -9.61 -4.88
CA SER A 58 9.23 -9.97 -6.01
C SER A 58 10.18 -11.12 -5.66
N LYS A 59 10.71 -11.16 -4.43
CA LYS A 59 11.54 -12.28 -3.94
C LYS A 59 10.79 -13.62 -3.99
N LEU A 60 9.47 -13.66 -3.77
CA LEU A 60 8.66 -14.89 -3.91
C LEU A 60 8.73 -15.48 -5.33
N LYS A 61 8.91 -14.61 -6.35
CA LYS A 61 9.00 -15.01 -7.76
C LYS A 61 10.42 -15.32 -8.20
N ALA A 62 11.41 -15.17 -7.32
CA ALA A 62 12.81 -15.38 -7.66
C ALA A 62 13.11 -16.86 -7.94
N LYS A 63 13.76 -17.14 -9.07
CA LYS A 63 14.10 -18.51 -9.47
C LYS A 63 15.11 -19.19 -8.54
N TYR A 64 15.98 -18.41 -7.90
CA TYR A 64 17.12 -18.91 -7.14
C TYR A 64 16.92 -18.90 -5.62
N LEU A 65 15.74 -18.49 -5.14
CA LEU A 65 15.40 -18.61 -3.73
C LEU A 65 14.95 -20.04 -3.46
N CYS A 66 15.48 -20.67 -2.41
CA CYS A 66 15.07 -22.03 -2.08
C CYS A 66 13.59 -22.06 -1.65
N GLU A 67 12.91 -23.18 -1.93
CA GLU A 67 11.46 -23.30 -1.72
C GLU A 67 11.07 -23.10 -0.25
N ALA A 68 11.84 -23.63 0.71
CA ALA A 68 11.56 -23.43 2.13
C ALA A 68 11.54 -21.94 2.54
N VAL A 69 12.47 -21.13 2.00
CA VAL A 69 12.48 -19.68 2.28
C VAL A 69 11.35 -18.95 1.56
N LYS A 70 10.94 -19.41 0.37
CA LYS A 70 9.75 -18.88 -0.30
C LYS A 70 8.48 -19.15 0.49
N GLU A 71 8.32 -20.37 0.99
CA GLU A 71 7.16 -20.79 1.79
C GLU A 71 7.08 -19.97 3.08
N GLU A 72 8.17 -19.87 3.84
CA GLU A 72 8.21 -19.07 5.08
C GLU A 72 7.91 -17.59 4.79
N MET A 73 8.50 -17.01 3.74
CA MET A 73 8.24 -15.62 3.39
C MET A 73 6.80 -15.40 2.91
N LEU A 74 6.20 -16.38 2.22
CA LEU A 74 4.80 -16.33 1.82
C LEU A 74 3.88 -16.39 3.05
N GLU A 75 4.18 -17.26 4.02
CA GLU A 75 3.43 -17.37 5.27
C GLU A 75 3.49 -16.06 6.06
N VAL A 76 4.69 -15.51 6.26
CA VAL A 76 4.87 -14.21 6.95
C VAL A 76 4.10 -13.10 6.27
N LEU A 77 4.17 -13.01 4.94
CA LEU A 77 3.43 -11.99 4.20
C LEU A 77 1.92 -12.21 4.28
N ALA A 78 1.44 -13.45 4.14
CA ALA A 78 0.02 -13.76 4.23
C ALA A 78 -0.53 -13.42 5.62
N ASP A 79 0.19 -13.75 6.69
CA ASP A 79 -0.21 -13.46 8.06
C ASP A 79 -0.17 -11.95 8.35
N PHE A 80 0.89 -11.28 7.90
CA PHE A 80 1.02 -9.83 8.02
C PHE A 80 -0.15 -9.11 7.35
N PHE A 81 -0.45 -9.45 6.10
CA PHE A 81 -1.58 -8.86 5.37
C PHE A 81 -2.93 -9.26 5.98
N THR A 82 -3.08 -10.50 6.47
CA THR A 82 -4.31 -10.95 7.14
C THR A 82 -4.56 -10.14 8.41
N ALA A 83 -3.53 -9.81 9.18
CA ALA A 83 -3.65 -8.94 10.34
C ALA A 83 -4.11 -7.51 9.99
N LYS A 84 -3.91 -7.05 8.74
CA LYS A 84 -4.37 -5.74 8.25
C LYS A 84 -5.77 -5.78 7.65
N THR A 85 -6.12 -6.88 6.99
CA THR A 85 -7.38 -7.00 6.25
C THR A 85 -8.48 -7.74 7.01
N GLY A 86 -8.12 -8.47 8.07
CA GLY A 86 -9.01 -9.34 8.83
C GLY A 86 -9.39 -10.65 8.12
N SER A 87 -8.87 -10.90 6.91
CA SER A 87 -9.20 -12.11 6.13
C SER A 87 -8.05 -12.53 5.23
N LYS A 88 -7.75 -13.83 5.24
CA LYS A 88 -6.72 -14.45 4.39
C LYS A 88 -7.00 -14.29 2.90
N GLU A 89 -8.26 -14.37 2.49
CA GLU A 89 -8.66 -14.18 1.09
C GLU A 89 -8.37 -12.75 0.63
N VAL A 90 -8.76 -11.77 1.44
CA VAL A 90 -8.52 -10.34 1.18
C VAL A 90 -7.03 -10.01 1.22
N ALA A 91 -6.28 -10.65 2.12
CA ALA A 91 -4.82 -10.53 2.20
C ALA A 91 -4.14 -10.99 0.91
N LEU A 92 -4.50 -12.17 0.41
CA LEU A 92 -3.96 -12.68 -0.85
C LEU A 92 -4.36 -11.81 -2.04
N ALA A 93 -5.57 -11.25 -2.05
CA ALA A 93 -5.99 -10.28 -3.07
C ALA A 93 -5.13 -9.01 -3.01
N ALA A 94 -4.94 -8.41 -1.83
CA ALA A 94 -4.08 -7.25 -1.65
C ALA A 94 -2.64 -7.51 -2.13
N MET A 95 -2.07 -8.68 -1.82
CA MET A 95 -0.74 -9.08 -2.30
C MET A 95 -0.66 -9.18 -3.82
N ARG A 96 -1.72 -9.67 -4.48
CA ARG A 96 -1.79 -9.75 -5.96
C ARG A 96 -1.95 -8.38 -6.62
N GLU A 97 -2.63 -7.46 -5.96
CA GLU A 97 -2.87 -6.09 -6.42
C GLU A 97 -1.66 -5.17 -6.23
N TRP A 98 -0.80 -5.46 -5.25
CA TRP A 98 0.35 -4.62 -4.87
C TRP A 98 1.29 -4.22 -6.01
N PRO A 99 1.62 -5.09 -6.99
CA PRO A 99 2.44 -4.72 -8.13
C PRO A 99 1.82 -3.60 -8.97
N LEU A 100 0.49 -3.57 -9.10
CA LEU A 100 -0.21 -2.53 -9.84
C LEU A 100 -0.15 -1.18 -9.11
N VAL A 101 -0.37 -1.19 -7.79
CA VAL A 101 -0.19 -0.01 -6.93
C VAL A 101 1.22 0.53 -7.06
N THR A 102 2.22 -0.36 -7.02
CA THR A 102 3.63 0.01 -7.16
C THR A 102 3.95 0.55 -8.55
N ALA A 103 3.33 0.03 -9.62
CA ALA A 103 3.46 0.57 -10.96
C ALA A 103 2.93 2.01 -11.05
N TRP A 104 1.76 2.28 -10.46
CA TRP A 104 1.21 3.63 -10.38
C TRP A 104 2.10 4.56 -9.57
N ARG A 105 2.64 4.09 -8.45
CA ARG A 105 3.64 4.83 -7.65
C ARG A 105 4.86 5.21 -8.48
N ARG A 106 5.44 4.26 -9.21
CA ARG A 106 6.63 4.51 -10.06
C ARG A 106 6.33 5.54 -11.15
N GLN A 107 5.19 5.41 -11.83
CA GLN A 107 4.75 6.37 -12.83
C GLN A 107 4.54 7.76 -12.22
N ARG A 108 3.89 7.83 -11.06
CA ARG A 108 3.66 9.07 -10.31
C ARG A 108 4.96 9.78 -9.96
N VAL A 109 5.92 9.08 -9.36
CA VAL A 109 7.23 9.60 -8.94
C VAL A 109 8.06 10.06 -10.14
N ALA A 110 7.98 9.33 -11.26
CA ALA A 110 8.74 9.68 -12.47
C ALA A 110 8.23 10.97 -13.14
N LEU A 111 6.94 11.27 -13.02
CA LEU A 111 6.29 12.37 -13.72
C LEU A 111 6.08 13.61 -12.84
N ALA A 112 6.01 13.44 -11.52
CA ALA A 112 5.90 14.55 -10.58
C ALA A 112 6.37 14.12 -9.18
N SER A 113 6.84 15.08 -8.37
CA SER A 113 7.17 14.80 -6.96
C SER A 113 5.92 14.33 -6.20
N PRO A 114 5.98 13.22 -5.44
CA PRO A 114 4.86 12.76 -4.64
C PRO A 114 4.42 13.84 -3.67
N TRP A 115 3.12 13.88 -3.39
CA TRP A 115 2.59 14.90 -2.48
C TRP A 115 3.05 14.62 -1.04
N CYS A 116 3.48 15.67 -0.33
CA CYS A 116 4.04 15.54 1.01
C CYS A 116 2.90 15.31 2.03
N ALA A 117 3.10 14.35 2.93
CA ALA A 117 2.14 13.82 3.91
C ALA A 117 1.49 14.83 4.88
N SER A 118 1.91 16.10 4.89
CA SER A 118 1.57 17.08 5.93
C SER A 118 0.11 17.57 5.94
N LYS A 119 -0.80 16.94 5.20
CA LYS A 119 -2.17 17.44 4.98
C LYS A 119 -3.27 16.37 4.96
N ILE A 120 -2.97 15.09 5.17
CA ILE A 120 -4.04 14.11 5.35
C ILE A 120 -4.53 14.17 6.79
N ASP A 121 -5.79 14.57 6.98
CA ASP A 121 -6.48 14.43 8.25
C ASP A 121 -7.35 13.18 8.30
N ARG A 122 -7.82 12.85 9.51
CA ARG A 122 -8.65 11.67 9.77
C ARG A 122 -9.97 11.70 8.98
N ALA A 123 -10.60 12.86 8.83
CA ALA A 123 -11.86 13.01 8.12
C ALA A 123 -11.71 12.65 6.63
N THR A 124 -10.59 13.05 6.04
CA THR A 124 -10.23 12.75 4.66
C THR A 124 -9.98 11.25 4.45
N LEU A 125 -9.25 10.59 5.36
CA LEU A 125 -9.04 9.14 5.28
C LEU A 125 -10.36 8.36 5.38
N GLU A 126 -11.26 8.74 6.28
CA GLU A 126 -12.57 8.08 6.41
C GLU A 126 -13.41 8.23 5.13
N SER A 127 -13.41 9.41 4.51
CA SER A 127 -14.08 9.61 3.21
C SER A 127 -13.43 8.76 2.11
N LEU A 128 -12.11 8.67 2.09
CA LEU A 128 -11.37 7.88 1.11
C LEU A 128 -11.67 6.38 1.27
N LYS A 129 -11.73 5.90 2.50
CA LYS A 129 -12.08 4.51 2.84
C LYS A 129 -13.44 4.12 2.27
N GLN A 130 -14.44 4.99 2.42
CA GLN A 130 -15.76 4.78 1.83
C GLN A 130 -15.71 4.75 0.29
N GLN A 131 -14.93 5.63 -0.34
CA GLN A 131 -14.79 5.65 -1.80
C GLN A 131 -14.06 4.44 -2.35
N VAL A 132 -12.97 4.02 -1.73
CA VAL A 132 -12.22 2.82 -2.15
C VAL A 132 -13.11 1.58 -2.11
N GLN A 133 -13.98 1.49 -1.11
CA GLN A 133 -14.93 0.38 -0.98
C GLN A 133 -15.98 0.34 -2.11
N GLN A 134 -16.41 1.51 -2.61
CA GLN A 134 -17.61 1.61 -3.45
C GLN A 134 -17.34 1.99 -4.91
N ALA A 135 -16.29 2.76 -5.18
CA ALA A 135 -16.09 3.38 -6.49
C ALA A 135 -15.29 2.47 -7.45
N GLU A 136 -15.83 2.31 -8.66
CA GLU A 136 -15.25 1.51 -9.75
C GLU A 136 -13.76 1.80 -10.05
N PRO A 137 -13.27 3.05 -10.02
CA PRO A 137 -11.85 3.32 -10.30
C PRO A 137 -10.87 2.62 -9.36
N TYR A 138 -11.30 2.24 -8.15
CA TYR A 138 -10.45 1.55 -7.17
C TYR A 138 -10.61 0.03 -7.20
N ALA A 139 -11.59 -0.52 -7.94
CA ALA A 139 -11.82 -1.96 -8.04
C ALA A 139 -10.55 -2.80 -8.29
N PRO A 140 -9.59 -2.41 -9.18
CA PRO A 140 -8.42 -3.25 -9.45
C PRO A 140 -7.35 -3.25 -8.34
N VAL A 141 -7.45 -2.38 -7.34
CA VAL A 141 -6.46 -2.24 -6.25
C VAL A 141 -7.11 -2.08 -4.88
N ARG A 142 -8.40 -2.42 -4.76
CA ARG A 142 -9.22 -2.06 -3.60
C ARG A 142 -8.62 -2.58 -2.31
N ASN A 143 -8.16 -3.82 -2.29
CA ASN A 143 -7.68 -4.46 -1.08
C ASN A 143 -6.30 -3.91 -0.69
N ALA A 144 -5.42 -3.70 -1.67
CA ALA A 144 -4.14 -3.04 -1.43
C ALA A 144 -4.31 -1.59 -0.93
N ALA A 145 -5.22 -0.83 -1.55
CA ALA A 145 -5.55 0.52 -1.12
C ALA A 145 -6.10 0.56 0.31
N MET A 146 -6.96 -0.38 0.71
CA MET A 146 -7.44 -0.49 2.10
C MET A 146 -6.32 -0.75 3.10
N VAL A 147 -5.32 -1.58 2.77
CA VAL A 147 -4.13 -1.78 3.61
C VAL A 147 -3.33 -0.49 3.77
N LEU A 148 -3.15 0.26 2.67
CA LEU A 148 -2.45 1.56 2.69
C LEU A 148 -3.21 2.63 3.49
N ILE A 149 -4.55 2.62 3.45
CA ILE A 149 -5.39 3.50 4.27
C ILE A 149 -5.20 3.15 5.75
N GLY A 150 -5.26 1.88 6.12
CA GLY A 150 -5.01 1.46 7.52
C GLY A 150 -3.62 1.84 8.01
N ALA A 151 -2.60 1.77 7.14
CA ALA A 151 -1.25 2.26 7.47
C ALA A 151 -1.22 3.79 7.67
N ALA A 152 -1.92 4.55 6.82
CA ALA A 152 -2.02 6.00 6.96
C ALA A 152 -2.79 6.42 8.23
N GLU A 153 -3.85 5.70 8.61
CA GLU A 153 -4.60 5.92 9.85
C GLU A 153 -3.68 5.83 11.08
N LYS A 154 -2.74 4.87 11.09
CA LYS A 154 -1.75 4.73 12.17
C LYS A 154 -0.79 5.90 12.25
N MET A 155 -0.28 6.39 11.11
CA MET A 155 0.60 7.58 11.08
C MET A 155 -0.03 8.77 11.77
N ILE A 156 -1.33 9.01 11.50
CA ILE A 156 -2.07 10.13 12.08
C ILE A 156 -2.30 9.92 13.59
N ALA A 157 -2.53 8.68 14.03
CA ALA A 157 -2.74 8.38 15.44
C ALA A 157 -1.48 8.55 16.31
N GLU A 158 -0.30 8.43 15.69
CA GLU A 158 1.01 8.56 16.36
C GLU A 158 1.57 9.99 16.34
N THR A 159 0.88 10.94 15.68
CA THR A 159 1.26 12.37 15.59
C THR A 159 0.41 13.24 16.50
#